data_AF-F4KTJ2-F1
#
_entry.id   AF-F4KTJ2-F1
#
_cell.length_a   1.000
_cell.length_b   1.000
_cell.length_c   1.000
_cell.angle_alpha   90.00
_cell.angle_beta   90.00
_cell.angle_gamma   90.00
#
_symmetry.space_group_name_H-M   'P 1'
#
loop_
_entity.id
_entity.type
_entity.pdbx_description
1 polymer ?
#
loop_
_entity_poly.entity_id
_entity_poly.type
_entity_poly.pdbx_seq_one_letter_code
_entity_poly.pdbx_strand_id
1 'polypeptide(L)'
;MGILALSAIMVAGAGFYLFSKSFPNFKPGDKKIQADLKAIRKEVLDAMPDLSPLRMEDMESLSSKEIDKSVKKRVTTDQRGVFVTIFEEPAAAYYHRKYLSNNRDALLFAKTYHHEYNFWIKGDEANLVIDNLPVGVYNEKTGILIGARSQKMIAKLDKSKPEKMAMTVQGRNVGNIVMPRPGAKDNLSQRCFDFVRNDLTKEEEAILLAIAIYEMVERTV
;
A
#
# COMPACT_ATOMS: atom_id res chain seq x y z
N MET A 1 -2.34 -2.11 23.44
CA MET A 1 -1.15 -2.75 22.83
C MET A 1 -1.40 -2.78 21.33
N GLY A 2 -0.63 -2.01 20.55
CA GLY A 2 -0.84 -1.86 19.11
C GLY A 2 -0.64 -3.18 18.37
N ILE A 3 -1.38 -3.39 17.28
CA ILE A 3 -1.42 -4.66 16.53
C ILE A 3 -0.03 -5.00 15.95
N LEU A 4 0.82 -3.99 15.71
CA LEU A 4 2.11 -4.10 15.03
C LEU A 4 3.32 -4.36 15.95
N ALA A 5 3.14 -4.60 17.25
CA ALA A 5 4.24 -4.58 18.23
C ALA A 5 5.22 -5.79 18.18
N LEU A 6 5.14 -6.70 17.20
CA LEU A 6 5.99 -7.89 17.13
C LEU A 6 6.36 -8.21 15.67
N SER A 7 7.53 -7.73 15.21
CA SER A 7 8.11 -8.13 13.92
C SER A 7 9.55 -8.61 14.09
N ALA A 8 9.72 -9.79 14.71
CA ALA A 8 10.93 -10.57 14.58
C ALA A 8 10.68 -11.68 13.54
N ILE A 9 11.37 -11.56 12.40
CA ILE A 9 11.64 -12.57 11.37
C ILE A 9 10.55 -13.64 11.24
N MET A 10 9.49 -13.35 10.46
CA MET A 10 8.58 -14.37 9.97
C MET A 10 8.69 -14.53 8.45
N VAL A 11 9.04 -15.74 8.05
CA VAL A 11 9.04 -16.23 6.67
C VAL A 11 7.68 -15.93 6.04
N ALA A 12 7.68 -15.41 4.81
CA ALA A 12 6.53 -14.99 4.01
C ALA A 12 5.31 -15.95 4.01
N GLY A 13 5.48 -17.22 4.37
CA GLY A 13 4.38 -18.18 4.52
C GLY A 13 3.48 -17.93 5.73
N ALA A 14 3.99 -17.39 6.83
CA ALA A 14 3.21 -17.25 8.07
C ALA A 14 2.16 -16.13 8.00
N GLY A 15 2.53 -14.97 7.44
CA GLY A 15 1.60 -13.85 7.30
C GLY A 15 0.47 -14.11 6.33
N PHE A 16 0.81 -14.78 5.23
CA PHE A 16 -0.19 -15.18 4.26
C PHE A 16 -1.08 -16.33 4.76
N TYR A 17 -0.53 -17.27 5.55
CA TYR A 17 -1.36 -18.27 6.22
C TYR A 17 -2.38 -17.61 7.16
N LEU A 18 -1.95 -16.65 7.97
CA LEU A 18 -2.84 -15.87 8.84
C LEU A 18 -3.86 -15.06 8.04
N PHE A 19 -3.46 -14.50 6.90
CA PHE A 19 -4.35 -13.83 5.95
C PHE A 19 -5.44 -14.76 5.43
N SER A 20 -5.08 -15.93 4.90
CA SER A 20 -6.06 -16.92 4.39
C SER A 20 -7.05 -17.40 5.47
N LYS A 21 -6.65 -17.40 6.74
CA LYS A 21 -7.54 -17.72 7.87
C LYS A 21 -8.42 -16.56 8.32
N SER A 22 -7.97 -15.32 8.14
CA SER A 22 -8.67 -14.13 8.61
C SER A 22 -9.73 -13.63 7.63
N PHE A 23 -9.69 -14.09 6.37
CA PHE A 23 -10.62 -13.71 5.32
C PHE A 23 -11.42 -14.94 4.83
N PRO A 24 -12.65 -15.18 5.34
CA PRO A 24 -13.39 -16.43 5.14
C PRO A 24 -13.83 -16.71 3.67
N ASN A 25 -13.67 -15.74 2.76
CA ASN A 25 -13.98 -15.89 1.33
C ASN A 25 -12.79 -16.37 0.47
N PHE A 26 -11.70 -16.80 1.11
CA PHE A 26 -10.50 -17.33 0.48
C PHE A 26 -10.76 -18.73 -0.14
N LYS A 27 -10.51 -18.93 -1.45
CA LYS A 27 -10.89 -20.13 -2.24
C LYS A 27 -9.68 -20.84 -2.89
N PRO A 28 -9.79 -22.11 -3.33
CA PRO A 28 -8.64 -22.94 -3.76
C PRO A 28 -7.77 -22.44 -4.94
N GLY A 29 -8.18 -21.42 -5.70
CA GLY A 29 -7.33 -20.74 -6.71
C GLY A 29 -6.14 -19.98 -6.11
N ASP A 30 -6.13 -19.82 -4.79
CA ASP A 30 -5.24 -18.91 -4.09
C ASP A 30 -3.82 -19.48 -3.82
N LYS A 31 -3.56 -20.77 -4.06
CA LYS A 31 -2.19 -21.30 -4.04
C LYS A 31 -1.31 -20.65 -5.12
N LYS A 32 -1.90 -20.33 -6.28
CA LYS A 32 -1.22 -19.56 -7.33
C LYS A 32 -0.94 -18.14 -6.88
N ILE A 33 -1.91 -17.50 -6.22
CA ILE A 33 -1.76 -16.16 -5.63
C ILE A 33 -0.63 -16.14 -4.59
N GLN A 34 -0.53 -17.16 -3.74
CA GLN A 34 0.58 -17.31 -2.80
C GLN A 34 1.94 -17.41 -3.50
N ALA A 35 2.03 -18.26 -4.51
CA ALA A 35 3.25 -18.44 -5.27
C ALA A 35 3.65 -17.15 -5.99
N ASP A 36 2.67 -16.45 -6.58
CA ASP A 36 2.85 -15.18 -7.26
C ASP A 36 3.29 -14.08 -6.29
N LEU A 37 2.66 -13.93 -5.13
CA LEU A 37 3.10 -12.97 -4.10
C LEU A 37 4.53 -13.25 -3.63
N LYS A 38 4.88 -14.51 -3.42
CA LYS A 38 6.25 -14.89 -3.03
C LYS A 38 7.25 -14.54 -4.13
N ALA A 39 6.89 -14.78 -5.40
CA ALA A 39 7.73 -14.46 -6.56
C ALA A 39 7.87 -12.94 -6.74
N ILE A 40 6.78 -12.19 -6.63
CA ILE A 40 6.73 -10.74 -6.71
C ILE A 40 7.59 -10.12 -5.61
N ARG A 41 7.40 -10.55 -4.35
CA ARG A 41 8.21 -10.08 -3.22
C ARG A 41 9.69 -10.32 -3.48
N LYS A 42 10.06 -11.52 -3.95
CA LYS A 42 11.45 -11.81 -4.30
C LYS A 42 11.96 -10.89 -5.40
N GLU A 43 11.21 -10.69 -6.48
CA GLU A 43 11.60 -9.80 -7.58
C GLU A 43 11.83 -8.37 -7.09
N VAL A 44 10.96 -7.85 -6.22
CA VAL A 44 11.15 -6.50 -5.64
C VAL A 44 12.36 -6.47 -4.72
N LEU A 45 12.54 -7.45 -3.84
CA LEU A 45 13.69 -7.46 -2.93
C LEU A 45 15.03 -7.60 -3.67
N ASP A 46 15.07 -8.33 -4.78
CA ASP A 46 16.29 -8.52 -5.58
C ASP A 46 16.60 -7.29 -6.46
N ALA A 47 15.59 -6.50 -6.83
CA ALA A 47 15.73 -5.38 -7.78
C ALA A 47 15.57 -3.99 -7.14
N MET A 48 15.19 -3.89 -5.87
CA MET A 48 14.97 -2.61 -5.21
C MET A 48 16.30 -1.89 -4.96
N PRO A 49 16.35 -0.56 -5.14
CA PRO A 49 17.46 0.25 -4.64
C PRO A 49 17.45 0.27 -3.10
N ASP A 50 18.53 0.77 -2.51
CA ASP A 50 18.58 1.07 -1.09
C ASP A 50 17.52 2.13 -0.76
N LEU A 51 16.49 1.73 -0.01
CA LEU A 51 15.41 2.61 0.41
C LEU A 51 15.88 3.49 1.56
N SER A 52 15.58 4.78 1.47
CA SER A 52 15.83 5.75 2.53
C SER A 52 14.70 5.70 3.56
N PRO A 53 15.01 5.82 4.86
CA PRO A 53 13.98 5.89 5.89
C PRO A 53 13.12 7.14 5.74
N LEU A 54 11.82 6.97 5.52
CA LEU A 54 10.84 8.04 5.68
C LEU A 54 10.60 8.24 7.17
N ARG A 55 11.24 9.23 7.77
CA ARG A 55 10.93 9.63 9.15
C ARG A 55 9.56 10.30 9.16
N MET A 56 8.86 10.21 10.28
CA MET A 56 7.54 10.86 10.46
C MET A 56 7.57 12.35 10.12
N GLU A 57 8.64 13.04 10.52
CA GLU A 57 8.88 14.47 10.25
C GLU A 57 9.03 14.78 8.75
N ASP A 58 9.47 13.79 7.97
CA ASP A 58 9.77 13.90 6.55
C ASP A 58 8.70 13.22 5.67
N MET A 59 7.62 12.69 6.24
CA MET A 59 6.58 11.98 5.47
C MET A 59 5.96 12.87 4.39
N GLU A 60 5.80 14.17 4.65
CA GLU A 60 5.31 15.14 3.68
C GLU A 60 6.22 15.32 2.46
N SER A 61 7.47 14.87 2.54
CA SER A 61 8.40 14.85 1.42
C SER A 61 8.10 13.72 0.42
N LEU A 62 7.30 12.71 0.79
CA LEU A 62 6.96 11.61 -0.12
C LEU A 62 6.27 12.18 -1.36
N SER A 63 6.77 11.78 -2.52
CA SER A 63 6.24 12.19 -3.82
C SER A 63 5.60 11.01 -4.54
N SER A 64 4.59 11.29 -5.35
CA SER A 64 4.05 10.34 -6.31
C SER A 64 4.96 10.15 -7.54
N LYS A 65 6.08 10.88 -7.62
CA LYS A 65 7.07 10.71 -8.68
C LYS A 65 7.65 9.30 -8.61
N GLU A 66 7.72 8.66 -9.77
CA GLU A 66 8.26 7.31 -9.91
C GLU A 66 9.58 7.34 -10.69
N ILE A 67 10.57 6.59 -10.21
CA ILE A 67 11.77 6.22 -10.95
C ILE A 67 11.74 4.71 -11.25
N ASP A 68 12.61 4.27 -12.16
CA ASP A 68 12.78 2.86 -12.56
C ASP A 68 11.48 2.14 -12.96
N LYS A 69 10.52 2.91 -13.49
CA LYS A 69 9.22 2.42 -13.90
C LYS A 69 9.35 1.44 -15.06
N SER A 70 8.72 0.27 -14.91
CA SER A 70 8.65 -0.74 -15.95
C SER A 70 7.25 -1.35 -16.02
N VAL A 71 6.72 -1.47 -17.23
CA VAL A 71 5.42 -2.10 -17.50
C VAL A 71 5.63 -3.24 -18.50
N LYS A 72 5.18 -4.44 -18.16
CA LYS A 72 5.25 -5.64 -19.00
C LYS A 72 3.83 -6.18 -19.20
N LYS A 73 3.36 -6.17 -20.44
CA LYS A 73 2.05 -6.73 -20.84
C LYS A 73 2.27 -8.08 -21.51
N ARG A 74 1.81 -9.16 -20.86
CA ARG A 74 1.78 -10.53 -21.39
C ARG A 74 0.40 -11.12 -21.09
N VAL A 75 0.35 -12.29 -20.45
CA VAL A 75 -0.88 -12.87 -19.90
C VAL A 75 -1.37 -12.10 -18.67
N THR A 76 -0.44 -11.47 -17.95
CA THR A 76 -0.71 -10.48 -16.90
C THR A 76 -0.16 -9.12 -17.33
N THR A 77 -0.65 -8.06 -16.70
CA THR A 77 0.01 -6.74 -16.77
C THR A 77 0.77 -6.53 -15.47
N ASP A 78 2.10 -6.60 -15.57
CA ASP A 78 3.00 -6.39 -14.45
C ASP A 78 3.59 -4.98 -14.55
N GLN A 79 3.49 -4.21 -13.48
CA GLN A 79 4.06 -2.87 -13.34
C GLN A 79 4.91 -2.82 -12.08
N ARG A 80 6.05 -2.14 -12.16
CA ARG A 80 6.92 -1.88 -11.00
C ARG A 80 7.50 -0.48 -11.09
N GLY A 81 7.89 0.06 -9.94
CA GLY A 81 8.54 1.35 -9.85
C GLY A 81 8.97 1.65 -8.42
N VAL A 82 9.64 2.79 -8.26
CA VAL A 82 10.09 3.29 -6.97
C VAL A 82 9.58 4.72 -6.80
N PHE A 83 8.76 4.95 -5.77
CA PHE A 83 8.40 6.28 -5.33
C PHE A 83 9.57 6.92 -4.59
N VAL A 84 9.77 8.21 -4.83
CA VAL A 84 10.87 8.99 -4.25
C VAL A 84 10.35 10.12 -3.37
N THR A 85 11.21 10.73 -2.57
CA THR A 85 10.93 12.01 -1.93
C THR A 85 11.04 13.16 -2.96
N ILE A 86 10.62 14.37 -2.57
CA ILE A 86 10.88 15.60 -3.34
C ILE A 86 12.39 15.92 -3.52
N PHE A 87 13.25 15.22 -2.77
CA PHE A 87 14.71 15.26 -2.87
C PHE A 87 15.29 14.09 -3.67
N GLU A 88 14.43 13.32 -4.35
CA GLU A 88 14.80 12.17 -5.20
C GLU A 88 15.39 10.97 -4.44
N GLU A 89 15.19 10.90 -3.13
CA GLU A 89 15.60 9.74 -2.33
C GLU A 89 14.58 8.59 -2.49
N PRO A 90 15.01 7.35 -2.80
CA PRO A 90 14.12 6.20 -2.89
C PRO A 90 13.37 5.97 -1.58
N ALA A 91 12.04 5.98 -1.61
CA ALA A 91 11.21 5.95 -0.42
C ALA A 91 10.35 4.67 -0.31
N ALA A 92 9.77 4.24 -1.44
CA ALA A 92 8.97 3.02 -1.49
C ALA A 92 9.10 2.34 -2.85
N ALA A 93 9.46 1.06 -2.86
CA ALA A 93 9.42 0.23 -4.06
C ALA A 93 8.09 -0.52 -4.13
N TYR A 94 7.55 -0.71 -5.33
CA TYR A 94 6.30 -1.45 -5.52
C TYR A 94 6.31 -2.36 -6.74
N TYR A 95 5.42 -3.34 -6.72
CA TYR A 95 5.09 -4.20 -7.84
C TYR A 95 3.61 -4.51 -7.84
N HIS A 96 2.98 -4.25 -8.97
CA HIS A 96 1.57 -4.47 -9.22
C HIS A 96 1.38 -5.47 -10.36
N ARG A 97 0.66 -6.56 -10.11
CA ARG A 97 0.29 -7.57 -11.11
C ARG A 97 -1.22 -7.58 -11.27
N LYS A 98 -1.69 -7.22 -12.46
CA LYS A 98 -3.10 -7.34 -12.86
C LYS A 98 -3.31 -8.63 -13.66
N TYR A 99 -4.25 -9.45 -13.21
CA TYR A 99 -4.63 -10.67 -13.91
C TYR A 99 -5.65 -10.39 -15.02
N LEU A 100 -5.66 -11.27 -16.04
CA LEU A 100 -6.67 -11.24 -17.09
C LEU A 100 -7.96 -11.87 -16.55
N SER A 101 -8.89 -11.04 -16.08
CA SER A 101 -10.17 -11.46 -15.53
C SER A 101 -11.28 -10.47 -15.87
N ASN A 102 -12.53 -10.96 -15.92
CA ASN A 102 -13.72 -10.13 -16.18
C ASN A 102 -14.02 -9.15 -15.04
N ASN A 103 -13.51 -9.44 -13.84
CA ASN A 103 -13.53 -8.55 -12.68
C ASN A 103 -12.11 -8.10 -12.38
N ARG A 104 -11.94 -6.97 -11.69
CA ARG A 104 -10.63 -6.54 -11.21
C ARG A 104 -10.06 -7.59 -10.26
N ASP A 105 -8.92 -8.19 -10.62
CA ASP A 105 -8.15 -9.12 -9.79
C ASP A 105 -6.67 -8.78 -9.94
N ALA A 106 -6.04 -8.37 -8.84
CA ALA A 106 -4.66 -7.91 -8.86
C ALA A 106 -3.95 -8.12 -7.52
N LEU A 107 -2.62 -8.15 -7.59
CA LEU A 107 -1.74 -8.11 -6.43
C LEU A 107 -0.91 -6.84 -6.46
N LEU A 108 -0.81 -6.20 -5.30
CA LEU A 108 0.14 -5.11 -5.08
C LEU A 108 1.02 -5.48 -3.90
N PHE A 109 2.32 -5.59 -4.15
CA PHE A 109 3.34 -5.61 -3.11
C PHE A 109 4.03 -4.25 -3.09
N ALA A 110 4.23 -3.70 -1.90
CA ALA A 110 5.07 -2.52 -1.72
C ALA A 110 5.97 -2.69 -0.50
N LYS A 111 7.12 -2.03 -0.54
CA LYS A 111 8.09 -2.04 0.54
C LYS A 111 8.62 -0.63 0.78
N THR A 112 8.60 -0.22 2.04
CA THR A 112 9.37 0.93 2.55
C THR A 112 10.56 0.42 3.35
N TYR A 113 11.36 1.35 3.88
CA TYR A 113 12.45 1.00 4.79
C TYR A 113 11.96 0.17 6.00
N HIS A 114 10.82 0.54 6.58
CA HIS A 114 10.31 -0.08 7.80
C HIS A 114 9.28 -1.21 7.58
N HIS A 115 8.52 -1.17 6.48
CA HIS A 115 7.33 -2.00 6.34
C HIS A 115 7.23 -2.68 4.97
N GLU A 116 6.58 -3.84 4.96
CA GLU A 116 6.09 -4.50 3.75
C GLU A 116 4.56 -4.48 3.74
N TYR A 117 4.00 -4.05 2.61
CA TYR A 117 2.56 -3.97 2.36
C TYR A 117 2.18 -4.95 1.26
N ASN A 118 1.18 -5.78 1.52
CA ASN A 118 0.63 -6.68 0.52
C ASN A 118 -0.87 -6.41 0.41
N PHE A 119 -1.32 -6.17 -0.81
CA PHE A 119 -2.73 -6.05 -1.14
C PHE A 119 -3.11 -7.14 -2.12
N TRP A 120 -4.28 -7.72 -1.86
CA TRP A 120 -4.97 -8.53 -2.85
C TRP A 120 -6.30 -7.89 -3.19
N ILE A 121 -6.39 -7.43 -4.43
CA ILE A 121 -7.44 -6.59 -4.96
C ILE A 121 -8.42 -7.47 -5.71
N LYS A 122 -9.70 -7.43 -5.33
CA LYS A 122 -10.82 -8.11 -5.98
C LYS A 122 -12.01 -7.17 -6.07
N GLY A 123 -12.35 -6.74 -7.28
CA GLY A 123 -13.38 -5.72 -7.49
C GLY A 123 -12.99 -4.40 -6.84
N ASP A 124 -13.83 -3.93 -5.91
CA ASP A 124 -13.63 -2.70 -5.13
C ASP A 124 -12.94 -2.96 -3.78
N GLU A 125 -12.61 -4.21 -3.45
CA GLU A 125 -12.04 -4.60 -2.17
C GLU A 125 -10.57 -4.97 -2.30
N ALA A 126 -9.74 -4.49 -1.39
CA ALA A 126 -8.33 -4.81 -1.27
C ALA A 126 -8.05 -5.34 0.14
N ASN A 127 -7.74 -6.62 0.24
CA ASN A 127 -7.33 -7.22 1.51
C ASN A 127 -5.89 -6.80 1.81
N LEU A 128 -5.64 -6.21 2.98
CA LEU A 128 -4.37 -5.61 3.38
C LEU A 128 -3.65 -6.44 4.46
N VAL A 129 -2.37 -6.69 4.21
CA VAL A 129 -1.40 -7.25 5.16
C VAL A 129 -0.22 -6.30 5.30
N ILE A 130 0.14 -5.97 6.53
CA ILE A 130 1.34 -5.18 6.85
C ILE A 130 2.27 -6.06 7.67
N ASP A 131 3.52 -6.23 7.24
CA ASP A 131 4.54 -7.02 7.94
C ASP A 131 4.06 -8.41 8.37
N ASN A 132 3.42 -9.13 7.45
CA ASN A 132 2.81 -10.45 7.71
C ASN A 132 1.60 -10.43 8.68
N LEU A 133 1.11 -9.27 9.11
CA LEU A 133 -0.07 -9.16 9.98
C LEU A 133 -1.31 -8.78 9.15
N PRO A 134 -2.38 -9.60 9.17
CA PRO A 134 -3.64 -9.22 8.53
C PRO A 134 -4.23 -7.98 9.21
N VAL A 135 -4.33 -6.89 8.46
CA VAL A 135 -4.85 -5.61 8.98
C VAL A 135 -6.34 -5.49 8.72
N GLY A 136 -6.80 -5.72 7.48
CA GLY A 136 -8.20 -5.51 7.14
C GLY A 136 -8.54 -5.60 5.66
N VAL A 137 -9.77 -5.22 5.32
CA VAL A 137 -10.23 -5.05 3.93
C VAL A 137 -10.48 -3.58 3.68
N TYR A 138 -9.74 -3.00 2.74
CA TYR A 138 -9.95 -1.66 2.23
C TYR A 138 -10.96 -1.69 1.09
N ASN A 139 -12.02 -0.88 1.17
CA ASN A 139 -12.98 -0.71 0.09
C ASN A 139 -12.66 0.59 -0.65
N GLU A 140 -12.20 0.49 -1.88
CA GLU A 140 -11.72 1.63 -2.66
C GLU A 140 -12.82 2.65 -2.95
N LYS A 141 -14.04 2.18 -3.21
CA LYS A 141 -15.16 3.06 -3.56
C LYS A 141 -15.56 3.94 -2.38
N THR A 142 -15.56 3.39 -1.17
CA THR A 142 -15.97 4.11 0.05
C THR A 142 -14.81 4.73 0.82
N GLY A 143 -13.58 4.30 0.54
CA GLY A 143 -12.38 4.67 1.28
C GLY A 143 -12.31 4.08 2.70
N ILE A 144 -13.15 3.09 3.03
CA ILE A 144 -13.24 2.51 4.38
C ILE A 144 -12.31 1.30 4.49
N LEU A 145 -11.50 1.25 5.55
CA LEU A 145 -10.75 0.07 5.96
C LEU A 145 -11.42 -0.60 7.17
N ILE A 146 -11.91 -1.83 6.98
CA ILE A 146 -12.50 -2.65 8.04
C ILE A 146 -11.44 -3.59 8.59
N GLY A 147 -11.22 -3.55 9.90
CA GLY A 147 -10.19 -4.37 10.55
C GLY A 147 -10.50 -5.87 10.51
N ALA A 148 -9.50 -6.68 10.17
CA ALA A 148 -9.65 -8.13 10.00
C ALA A 148 -10.12 -8.83 11.29
N ARG A 149 -9.60 -8.40 12.45
CA ARG A 149 -10.00 -8.96 13.75
C ARG A 149 -11.21 -8.29 14.36
N SER A 150 -11.27 -6.96 14.29
CA SER A 150 -12.31 -6.17 14.98
C SER A 150 -13.64 -6.16 14.23
N GLN A 151 -13.63 -6.40 12.92
CA GLN A 151 -14.78 -6.22 12.02
C GLN A 151 -15.40 -4.82 12.14
N LYS A 152 -14.61 -3.84 12.59
CA LYS A 152 -14.98 -2.43 12.74
C LYS A 152 -14.15 -1.60 11.78
N MET A 153 -14.66 -0.42 11.43
CA MET A 153 -13.89 0.59 10.74
C MET A 153 -12.66 0.97 11.58
N ILE A 154 -11.47 0.79 11.02
CA ILE A 154 -10.20 1.17 11.65
C ILE A 154 -9.56 2.36 10.95
N ALA A 155 -9.88 2.60 9.68
CA ALA A 155 -9.50 3.82 8.99
C ALA A 155 -10.54 4.22 7.92
N LYS A 156 -10.53 5.50 7.55
CA LYS A 156 -11.34 6.04 6.46
C LYS A 156 -10.56 7.13 5.72
N LEU A 157 -10.48 7.00 4.41
CA LEU A 157 -10.05 8.03 3.48
C LEU A 157 -11.30 8.73 2.91
N ASP A 158 -11.45 10.02 3.17
CA ASP A 158 -12.54 10.81 2.61
C ASP A 158 -12.26 11.15 1.14
N LYS A 159 -12.91 10.40 0.24
CA LYS A 159 -12.77 10.56 -1.22
C LYS A 159 -13.69 11.61 -1.83
N SER A 160 -14.47 12.34 -1.03
CA SER A 160 -15.40 13.37 -1.53
C SER A 160 -14.68 14.56 -2.19
N LYS A 161 -13.42 14.79 -1.83
CA LYS A 161 -12.53 15.82 -2.39
C LYS A 161 -11.24 15.19 -2.91
N PRO A 162 -11.20 14.70 -4.16
CA PRO A 162 -10.06 13.97 -4.71
C PRO A 162 -8.73 14.74 -4.73
N GLU A 163 -8.79 16.07 -4.70
CA GLU A 163 -7.65 16.98 -4.59
C GLU A 163 -7.02 17.00 -3.20
N LYS A 164 -7.76 16.58 -2.16
CA LYS A 164 -7.33 16.57 -0.76
C LYS A 164 -8.18 15.58 0.03
N MET A 165 -7.71 14.34 0.08
CA MET A 165 -8.44 13.26 0.74
C MET A 165 -7.96 13.14 2.19
N ALA A 166 -8.79 13.59 3.14
CA ALA A 166 -8.47 13.50 4.56
C ALA A 166 -8.54 12.05 5.03
N MET A 167 -7.52 11.61 5.76
CA MET A 167 -7.44 10.26 6.29
C MET A 167 -7.61 10.26 7.81
N THR A 168 -8.50 9.40 8.28
CA THR A 168 -8.70 9.15 9.71
C THR A 168 -8.35 7.71 10.03
N VAL A 169 -7.68 7.50 11.17
CA VAL A 169 -7.38 6.18 11.73
C VAL A 169 -7.91 6.18 13.16
N GLN A 170 -8.76 5.20 13.50
CA GLN A 170 -9.43 5.10 14.80
C GLN A 170 -10.11 6.41 15.25
N GLY A 171 -10.66 7.18 14.31
CA GLY A 171 -11.33 8.46 14.56
C GLY A 171 -10.41 9.68 14.67
N ARG A 172 -9.09 9.50 14.62
CA ARG A 172 -8.11 10.59 14.63
C ARG A 172 -7.69 10.94 13.21
N ASN A 173 -7.67 12.21 12.85
CA ASN A 173 -7.10 12.65 11.56
C ASN A 173 -5.57 12.48 11.61
N VAL A 174 -5.01 11.75 10.65
CA VAL A 174 -3.58 11.39 10.60
C VAL A 174 -2.84 12.12 9.48
N GLY A 175 -3.55 12.64 8.49
CA GLY A 175 -2.97 13.32 7.35
C GLY A 175 -3.99 13.52 6.23
N ASN A 176 -3.62 14.29 5.20
CA ASN A 176 -4.40 14.30 3.96
C ASN A 176 -3.53 13.83 2.80
N ILE A 177 -4.08 12.89 2.05
CA ILE A 177 -3.46 12.35 0.84
C ILE A 177 -3.89 13.26 -0.30
N VAL A 178 -2.89 13.83 -0.96
CA VAL A 178 -3.06 14.66 -2.15
C VAL A 178 -2.66 13.84 -3.35
N MET A 179 -3.43 14.03 -4.41
CA MET A 179 -3.15 13.39 -5.68
C MET A 179 -2.72 14.47 -6.67
N PRO A 180 -1.47 14.40 -7.17
CA PRO A 180 -0.99 15.32 -8.18
C PRO A 180 -1.94 15.34 -9.37
N ARG A 181 -2.14 16.52 -9.94
CA ARG A 181 -2.86 16.65 -11.21
C ARG A 181 -2.06 15.97 -12.33
N PRO A 182 -2.72 15.33 -13.30
CA PRO A 182 -2.03 14.82 -14.49
C PRO A 182 -1.18 15.91 -15.14
N GLY A 183 0.12 15.65 -15.34
CA GLY A 183 1.05 16.61 -15.94
C GLY A 183 1.71 17.61 -14.98
N ALA A 184 1.51 17.47 -13.67
CA ALA A 184 2.29 18.16 -12.64
C ALA A 184 3.81 17.89 -12.81
N LYS A 185 4.59 18.94 -13.09
CA LYS A 185 6.05 18.82 -13.34
C LYS A 185 6.92 19.34 -12.20
N ASP A 186 6.39 20.16 -11.30
CA ASP A 186 7.15 20.69 -10.18
C ASP A 186 7.06 19.77 -8.95
N ASN A 187 8.14 19.72 -8.16
CA ASN A 187 8.24 18.78 -7.02
C ASN A 187 7.17 19.04 -5.94
N LEU A 188 6.70 20.28 -5.79
CA LEU A 188 5.67 20.65 -4.81
C LEU A 188 4.31 20.05 -5.18
N SER A 189 3.93 20.14 -6.45
CA SER A 189 2.67 19.57 -6.92
C SER A 189 2.69 18.03 -6.99
N GLN A 190 3.87 17.41 -6.89
CA GLN A 190 4.04 15.96 -6.85
C GLN A 190 4.04 15.36 -5.44
N ARG A 191 3.86 16.16 -4.37
CA ARG A 191 3.76 15.63 -3.00
C ARG A 191 2.53 14.74 -2.83
N CYS A 192 2.70 13.64 -2.12
CA CYS A 192 1.64 12.70 -1.77
C CYS A 192 0.83 13.18 -0.56
N PHE A 193 1.41 14.04 0.29
CA PHE A 193 0.72 14.61 1.45
C PHE A 193 0.83 16.13 1.45
N ASP A 194 -0.25 16.81 1.83
CA ASP A 194 -0.22 18.25 2.16
C ASP A 194 -0.14 18.52 3.67
N PHE A 195 -0.35 17.48 4.46
CA PHE A 195 -0.37 17.51 5.91
C PHE A 195 -0.19 16.08 6.41
N VAL A 196 0.76 15.89 7.31
CA VAL A 196 0.90 14.69 8.13
C VAL A 196 0.96 15.13 9.59
N ARG A 197 0.23 14.43 10.46
CA ARG A 197 0.27 14.71 11.90
C ARG A 197 1.67 14.33 12.44
N ASN A 198 2.20 15.09 13.40
CA ASN A 198 3.57 14.91 13.90
C ASN A 198 3.71 13.98 15.13
N ASP A 199 2.60 13.40 15.61
CA ASP A 199 2.54 12.50 16.78
C ASP A 199 1.84 11.17 16.42
N LEU A 200 2.07 10.69 15.19
CA LEU A 200 1.54 9.41 14.73
C LEU A 200 2.11 8.29 15.59
N THR A 201 1.24 7.36 15.96
CA THR A 201 1.68 6.05 16.41
C THR A 201 2.20 5.27 15.20
N LYS A 202 3.07 4.27 15.45
CA LYS A 202 3.57 3.37 14.41
C LYS A 202 2.45 2.69 13.60
N GLU A 203 1.30 2.43 14.23
CA GLU A 203 0.14 1.83 13.56
C GLU A 203 -0.52 2.81 12.59
N GLU A 204 -0.70 4.07 12.99
CA GLU A 204 -1.27 5.09 12.12
C GLU A 204 -0.35 5.43 10.96
N GLU A 205 0.96 5.56 11.21
CA GLU A 205 1.97 5.77 10.18
C GLU A 205 1.92 4.65 9.13
N ALA A 206 1.94 3.39 9.58
CA ALA A 206 1.92 2.24 8.69
C ALA A 206 0.62 2.19 7.86
N ILE A 207 -0.53 2.46 8.47
CA ILE A 207 -1.83 2.47 7.75
C ILE A 207 -1.91 3.66 6.78
N LEU A 208 -1.45 4.85 7.17
CA LEU A 208 -1.40 6.03 6.30
C LEU A 208 -0.55 5.76 5.06
N LEU A 209 0.67 5.25 5.24
CA LEU A 209 1.57 4.88 4.13
C LEU A 209 0.97 3.77 3.26
N ALA A 210 0.37 2.75 3.85
CA ALA A 210 -0.26 1.66 3.11
C ALA A 210 -1.32 2.20 2.13
N ILE A 211 -2.25 3.00 2.63
CA ILE A 211 -3.33 3.56 1.80
C ILE A 211 -2.80 4.58 0.79
N ALA A 212 -1.84 5.43 1.18
CA ALA A 212 -1.21 6.36 0.26
C ALA A 212 -0.53 5.66 -0.93
N ILE A 213 0.27 4.62 -0.65
CA ILE A 213 0.92 3.83 -1.70
C ILE A 213 -0.11 3.12 -2.58
N TYR A 214 -1.15 2.52 -1.99
CA TYR A 214 -2.23 1.90 -2.74
C TYR A 214 -2.85 2.88 -3.74
N GLU A 215 -3.25 4.06 -3.27
CA GLU A 215 -3.91 5.05 -4.10
C GLU A 215 -2.98 5.67 -5.16
N MET A 216 -1.69 5.83 -4.86
CA MET A 216 -0.70 6.26 -5.84
C MET A 216 -0.52 5.22 -6.95
N VAL A 217 -0.40 3.94 -6.59
CA VAL A 217 -0.22 2.87 -7.58
C VAL A 217 -1.45 2.74 -8.45
N GLU A 218 -2.65 2.59 -7.88
CA GLU A 218 -3.89 2.36 -8.65
C GLU A 218 -4.25 3.48 -9.64
N ARG A 219 -3.73 4.70 -9.44
CA ARG A 219 -3.88 5.80 -10.40
C ARG A 219 -2.96 5.70 -11.61
N THR A 220 -1.89 4.92 -11.52
CA THR A 220 -0.84 4.83 -12.54
C THR A 220 -1.02 3.64 -13.48
N VAL A 221 -1.92 2.71 -13.18
CA VAL A 221 -2.17 1.45 -13.91
C VAL A 221 -3.33 1.55 -14.90
#